data_AF-A0A7Y1XPP7-F1
#
_entry.id   AF-A0A7Y1XPP7-F1
#
_cell.length_a   1.000
_cell.length_b   1.000
_cell.length_c   1.000
_cell.angle_alpha   90.00
_cell.angle_beta   90.00
_cell.angle_gamma   90.00
#
_symmetry.space_group_name_H-M   'P 1'
#
loop_
_entity.id
_entity.type
_entity.pdbx_description
1 polymer ?
#
loop_
_entity_poly.entity_id
_entity_poly.type
_entity_poly.pdbx_seq_one_letter_code
_entity_poly.pdbx_strand_id
1 'polypeptide(L)'
;MNFLAHIYLSGDDKLVTIGNFMADGIRGKQYKTYPEKIQVGILLHRAIDTYTDAHPIVRRSTKRLHEKYSHYSGIIVDILYDHFLAKNWKTYSSIPLSKYVDEFYDSLEDNFEVLPTRIQKMMPYMIADNWLLSYASIDGITKVLEGMN
;
A
#
# COMPACT_ATOMS: atom_id res chain seq x y z
N MET A 1 0.92 -5.30 -4.60
CA MET A 1 1.27 -4.61 -3.35
C MET A 1 1.73 -3.19 -3.64
N ASN A 2 0.82 -2.23 -3.46
CA ASN A 2 1.02 -0.79 -3.70
C ASN A 2 0.61 -0.01 -2.43
N PHE A 3 1.37 -0.16 -1.33
CA PHE A 3 0.93 0.38 -0.04
C PHE A 3 0.65 1.88 -0.06
N LEU A 4 1.52 2.68 -0.67
CA LEU A 4 1.39 4.14 -0.58
C LEU A 4 0.17 4.64 -1.33
N ALA A 5 -0.14 4.14 -2.54
CA ALA A 5 -1.36 4.63 -3.21
C ALA A 5 -2.64 4.09 -2.57
N HIS A 6 -2.66 2.87 -2.00
CA HIS A 6 -3.82 2.42 -1.23
C HIS A 6 -4.10 3.30 0.00
N ILE A 7 -3.04 3.71 0.71
CA ILE A 7 -3.14 4.66 1.82
C ILE A 7 -3.65 6.01 1.30
N TYR A 8 -3.01 6.56 0.26
CA TYR A 8 -3.37 7.85 -0.33
C TYR A 8 -4.81 7.93 -0.85
N LEU A 9 -5.29 6.88 -1.51
CA LEU A 9 -6.64 6.83 -2.09
C LEU A 9 -7.74 6.60 -1.06
N SER A 10 -7.40 6.47 0.22
CA SER A 10 -8.38 6.27 1.31
C SER A 10 -9.00 7.56 1.85
N GLY A 11 -8.50 8.72 1.44
CA GLY A 11 -8.96 10.03 1.93
C GLY A 11 -8.50 10.31 3.36
N ASP A 12 -9.31 11.05 4.12
CA ASP A 12 -8.90 11.60 5.44
C ASP A 12 -9.31 10.73 6.64
N ASP A 13 -10.06 9.64 6.43
CA ASP A 13 -10.54 8.78 7.52
C ASP A 13 -9.48 7.73 7.87
N LYS A 14 -8.89 7.86 9.07
CA LYS A 14 -7.83 6.98 9.57
C LYS A 14 -8.24 5.50 9.59
N LEU A 15 -9.46 5.18 10.01
CA LEU A 15 -9.92 3.79 10.11
C LEU A 15 -10.20 3.18 8.74
N VAL A 16 -10.68 3.99 7.78
CA VAL A 16 -10.78 3.56 6.37
C VAL A 16 -9.39 3.30 5.80
N THR A 17 -8.43 4.18 6.06
CA THR A 17 -7.05 4.05 5.60
C THR A 17 -6.37 2.80 6.16
N ILE A 18 -6.50 2.55 7.46
CA ILE A 18 -6.04 1.32 8.11
C ILE A 18 -6.69 0.08 7.48
N GLY A 19 -8.02 0.11 7.29
CA GLY A 19 -8.76 -0.98 6.68
C GLY A 19 -8.28 -1.30 5.25
N ASN A 20 -7.97 -0.27 4.46
CA ASN A 20 -7.46 -0.42 3.10
C ASN A 20 -6.05 -1.02 3.11
N PHE A 21 -5.17 -0.52 3.98
CA PHE A 21 -3.81 -1.02 4.13
C PHE A 21 -3.73 -2.50 4.52
N MET A 22 -4.57 -2.96 5.45
CA MET A 22 -4.48 -4.33 5.98
C MET A 22 -5.33 -5.38 5.23
N ALA A 23 -5.94 -5.00 4.11
CA ALA A 23 -6.96 -5.79 3.43
C ALA A 23 -6.45 -7.12 2.82
N ASP A 24 -5.20 -7.15 2.33
CA ASP A 24 -4.57 -8.32 1.68
C ASP A 24 -4.63 -9.62 2.52
N GLY A 25 -4.68 -9.48 3.85
CA GLY A 25 -4.77 -10.61 4.78
C GLY A 25 -6.19 -11.10 5.07
N ILE A 26 -7.22 -10.39 4.62
CA ILE A 26 -8.61 -10.58 5.09
C ILE A 26 -9.46 -11.22 3.99
N ARG A 27 -9.80 -12.50 4.16
CA ARG A 27 -10.45 -13.30 3.10
C ARG A 27 -11.97 -13.22 3.14
N GLY A 28 -12.57 -13.14 1.95
CA GLY A 28 -14.03 -13.27 1.78
C GLY A 28 -14.81 -12.28 2.63
N LYS A 29 -15.74 -12.78 3.46
CA LYS A 29 -16.62 -12.00 4.35
C LYS A 29 -16.05 -11.77 5.76
N GLN A 30 -14.80 -12.19 6.04
CA GLN A 30 -14.18 -11.99 7.37
C GLN A 30 -14.09 -10.52 7.76
N TYR A 31 -14.05 -9.59 6.80
CA TYR A 31 -14.07 -8.15 7.08
C TYR A 31 -15.28 -7.71 7.92
N LYS A 32 -16.39 -8.45 7.90
CA LYS A 32 -17.61 -8.12 8.66
C LYS A 32 -17.43 -8.15 10.18
N THR A 33 -16.33 -8.71 10.69
CA THR A 33 -16.02 -8.72 12.13
C THR A 33 -15.33 -7.44 12.60
N TYR A 34 -14.94 -6.56 11.67
CA TYR A 34 -14.24 -5.31 11.98
C TYR A 34 -15.23 -4.15 12.15
N PRO A 35 -14.82 -3.04 12.81
CA PRO A 35 -15.58 -1.80 12.82
C PRO A 35 -15.97 -1.31 11.42
N GLU A 36 -17.14 -0.68 11.26
CA GLU A 36 -17.71 -0.33 9.96
C GLU A 36 -16.74 0.45 9.05
N LYS A 37 -16.00 1.42 9.61
CA LYS A 37 -15.01 2.20 8.85
C LYS A 37 -13.87 1.36 8.30
N ILE A 38 -13.40 0.38 9.06
CA ILE A 38 -12.41 -0.59 8.58
C ILE A 38 -13.01 -1.48 7.49
N GLN A 39 -14.28 -1.88 7.61
CA GLN A 39 -14.96 -2.63 6.55
C GLN A 39 -14.96 -1.85 5.24
N VAL A 40 -15.28 -0.54 5.31
CA VAL A 40 -15.23 0.37 4.17
C VAL A 40 -13.82 0.39 3.56
N GLY A 41 -12.78 0.51 4.37
CA GLY A 41 -11.39 0.45 3.91
C GLY A 41 -11.04 -0.84 3.18
N ILE A 42 -11.41 -1.99 3.74
CA ILE A 42 -11.15 -3.30 3.14
C ILE A 42 -11.89 -3.47 1.81
N LEU A 43 -13.13 -2.97 1.72
CA LEU A 43 -13.88 -2.99 0.47
C LEU A 43 -13.31 -2.02 -0.56
N LEU A 44 -12.81 -0.86 -0.12
CA LEU A 44 -12.14 0.12 -0.98
C LEU A 44 -10.87 -0.46 -1.60
N HIS A 45 -10.04 -1.15 -0.83
CA HIS A 45 -8.86 -1.86 -1.34
C HIS A 45 -9.22 -2.76 -2.52
N ARG A 46 -10.21 -3.64 -2.32
CA ARG A 46 -10.66 -4.59 -3.35
C ARG A 46 -11.21 -3.88 -4.58
N ALA A 47 -11.89 -2.74 -4.40
CA ALA A 47 -12.39 -1.93 -5.50
C ALA A 47 -11.26 -1.29 -6.31
N ILE A 48 -10.22 -0.78 -5.63
CA ILE A 48 -9.01 -0.26 -6.25
C ILE A 48 -8.33 -1.36 -7.07
N ASP A 49 -8.06 -2.52 -6.47
CA ASP A 49 -7.41 -3.65 -7.16
C ASP A 49 -8.20 -4.10 -8.38
N THR A 50 -9.52 -4.29 -8.22
CA THR A 50 -10.38 -4.71 -9.34
C THR A 50 -10.32 -3.71 -10.49
N TYR A 51 -10.28 -2.41 -10.18
CA TYR A 51 -10.16 -1.37 -11.18
C TYR A 51 -8.77 -1.41 -11.85
N THR A 52 -7.69 -1.45 -11.08
CA THR A 52 -6.31 -1.40 -11.60
C THR A 52 -5.96 -2.65 -12.40
N ASP A 53 -6.33 -3.84 -11.94
CA ASP A 53 -6.04 -5.11 -12.61
C ASP A 53 -6.71 -5.22 -13.99
N ALA A 54 -7.91 -4.65 -14.12
CA ALA A 54 -8.63 -4.58 -15.38
C ALA A 54 -8.14 -3.45 -16.30
N HIS A 55 -7.44 -2.45 -15.75
CA HIS A 55 -7.13 -1.23 -16.48
C HIS A 55 -6.09 -1.45 -17.61
N PRO A 56 -6.35 -1.00 -18.86
CA PRO A 56 -5.46 -1.26 -20.00
C PRO A 56 -4.02 -0.76 -19.81
N ILE A 57 -3.82 0.35 -19.07
CA ILE A 57 -2.49 0.90 -18.81
C ILE A 57 -1.68 0.02 -17.84
N VAL A 58 -2.34 -0.54 -16.83
CA VAL A 58 -1.69 -1.44 -15.85
C VAL A 58 -1.31 -2.73 -16.55
N ARG A 59 -2.23 -3.32 -17.33
CA ARG A 59 -1.97 -4.52 -18.15
C ARG A 59 -0.83 -4.31 -19.14
N ARG A 60 -0.70 -3.12 -19.72
CA ARG A 60 0.42 -2.78 -20.60
C ARG A 60 1.74 -2.72 -19.81
N SER A 61 1.71 -2.19 -18.60
CA SER A 61 2.89 -2.09 -17.73
C SER A 61 3.39 -3.46 -17.29
N THR A 62 2.49 -4.35 -16.85
CA THR A 62 2.84 -5.72 -16.46
C THR A 62 3.34 -6.54 -17.66
N LYS A 63 2.71 -6.41 -18.84
CA LYS A 63 3.13 -7.10 -20.07
C LYS A 63 4.59 -6.82 -20.46
N ARG A 64 5.11 -5.60 -20.19
CA ARG A 64 6.52 -5.25 -20.48
C ARG A 64 7.53 -6.07 -19.67
N LEU A 65 7.12 -6.56 -18.50
CA LEU A 65 7.98 -7.27 -17.55
C LEU A 65 7.75 -8.78 -17.57
N HIS A 66 6.62 -9.23 -18.12
CA HIS A 66 6.16 -10.62 -18.08
C HIS A 66 7.17 -11.62 -18.64
N GLU A 67 7.85 -11.30 -19.74
CA GLU A 67 8.82 -12.21 -20.36
C GLU A 67 9.96 -12.59 -19.39
N LYS A 68 10.42 -11.62 -18.58
CA LYS A 68 11.56 -11.81 -17.68
C LYS A 68 11.15 -12.20 -16.26
N TYR A 69 10.01 -11.72 -15.78
CA TYR A 69 9.63 -11.81 -14.37
C TYR A 69 8.33 -12.59 -14.12
N SER A 70 7.62 -13.02 -15.17
CA SER A 70 6.41 -13.86 -15.08
C SER A 70 5.40 -13.31 -14.03
N HIS A 71 5.02 -14.11 -13.03
CA HIS A 71 4.08 -13.75 -11.96
C HIS A 71 4.54 -12.60 -11.06
N TYR A 72 5.85 -12.31 -10.97
CA TYR A 72 6.35 -11.16 -10.22
C TYR A 72 6.10 -9.82 -10.90
N SER A 73 5.73 -9.82 -12.18
CA SER A 73 5.54 -8.59 -12.96
C SER A 73 4.50 -7.64 -12.37
N GLY A 74 3.42 -8.18 -11.78
CA GLY A 74 2.41 -7.36 -11.09
C GLY A 74 3.00 -6.65 -9.88
N ILE A 75 3.67 -7.40 -9.01
CA ILE A 75 4.28 -6.86 -7.80
C ILE A 75 5.34 -5.79 -8.12
N ILE A 76 6.16 -6.03 -9.16
CA ILE A 76 7.17 -5.04 -9.60
C ILE A 76 6.47 -3.76 -10.08
N VAL A 77 5.41 -3.87 -10.88
CA VAL A 77 4.64 -2.70 -11.36
C VAL A 77 4.03 -1.93 -10.20
N ASP A 78 3.51 -2.61 -9.20
CA ASP A 78 2.92 -1.97 -8.02
C ASP A 78 3.97 -1.16 -7.23
N ILE A 79 5.17 -1.71 -7.02
CA ILE A 79 6.28 -1.00 -6.38
C ILE A 79 6.70 0.21 -7.22
N LEU A 80 6.73 0.08 -8.55
CA LEU A 80 7.04 1.19 -9.44
C LEU A 80 5.98 2.29 -9.39
N TYR A 81 4.70 1.96 -9.23
CA TYR A 81 3.64 2.96 -9.07
C TYR A 81 3.75 3.70 -7.74
N ASP A 82 4.06 3.01 -6.64
CA ASP A 82 4.37 3.66 -5.36
C ASP A 82 5.61 4.55 -5.47
N HIS A 83 6.64 4.11 -6.21
CA HIS A 83 7.80 4.93 -6.50
C HIS A 83 7.42 6.23 -7.22
N PHE A 84 6.65 6.13 -8.30
CA PHE A 84 6.26 7.31 -9.06
C PHE A 84 5.35 8.25 -8.26
N LEU A 85 4.47 7.70 -7.43
CA LEU A 85 3.66 8.50 -6.50
C LEU A 85 4.56 9.23 -5.48
N ALA A 86 5.42 8.51 -4.79
CA ALA A 86 6.31 9.07 -3.76
C ALA A 86 7.30 10.10 -4.34
N LYS A 87 7.94 9.77 -5.46
CA LYS A 87 8.91 10.65 -6.14
C LYS A 87 8.27 11.95 -6.64
N ASN A 88 7.03 11.88 -7.11
CA ASN A 88 6.31 13.04 -7.66
C ASN A 88 5.25 13.59 -6.67
N TRP A 89 5.41 13.31 -5.38
CA TRP A 89 4.39 13.58 -4.36
C TRP A 89 3.84 15.01 -4.35
N LYS A 90 4.70 16.00 -4.61
CA LYS A 90 4.32 17.43 -4.65
C LYS A 90 3.26 17.76 -5.71
N THR A 91 3.06 16.89 -6.71
CA THR A 91 2.01 17.04 -7.72
C THR A 91 0.65 16.56 -7.22
N TYR A 92 0.64 15.68 -6.20
CA TYR A 92 -0.56 15.01 -5.70
C TYR A 92 -1.04 15.60 -4.37
N SER A 93 -0.12 16.04 -3.51
CA SER A 93 -0.46 16.56 -2.18
C SER A 93 0.35 17.80 -1.81
N SER A 94 -0.29 18.70 -1.08
CA SER A 94 0.36 19.86 -0.44
C SER A 94 1.07 19.49 0.87
N ILE A 95 0.71 18.36 1.48
CA ILE A 95 1.35 17.85 2.70
C ILE A 95 2.69 17.20 2.30
N PRO A 96 3.81 17.50 2.97
CA PRO A 96 5.08 16.80 2.70
C PRO A 96 4.95 15.29 2.90
N LEU A 97 5.53 14.49 1.99
CA LEU A 97 5.44 13.01 2.04
C LEU A 97 5.86 12.45 3.40
N SER A 98 6.94 12.97 3.98
CA SER A 98 7.42 12.52 5.29
C SER A 98 6.36 12.70 6.37
N LYS A 99 5.70 13.86 6.43
CA LYS A 99 4.64 14.12 7.41
C LYS A 99 3.44 13.22 7.19
N TYR A 100 3.04 13.03 5.93
CA TYR A 100 1.92 12.14 5.59
C TYR A 100 2.19 10.69 6.03
N VAL A 101 3.41 10.21 5.82
CA VAL A 101 3.84 8.88 6.23
C VAL A 101 3.93 8.75 7.74
N ASP A 102 4.50 9.73 8.44
CA ASP A 102 4.59 9.74 9.90
C ASP A 102 3.19 9.72 10.53
N GLU A 103 2.26 10.55 10.04
CA GLU A 103 0.86 10.57 10.51
C GLU A 103 0.15 9.22 10.31
N PHE A 104 0.47 8.50 9.23
CA PHE A 104 -0.06 7.16 8.99
C PHE A 104 0.54 6.13 9.96
N TYR A 105 1.84 6.19 10.24
CA TYR A 105 2.49 5.32 11.21
C TYR A 105 1.95 5.53 12.63
N ASP A 106 1.80 6.78 13.06
CA ASP A 106 1.15 7.12 14.33
C ASP A 106 -0.25 6.49 14.40
N SER A 107 -1.01 6.58 13.31
CA SER A 107 -2.34 5.98 13.23
C SER A 107 -2.32 4.45 13.34
N LEU A 108 -1.28 3.76 12.84
CA LEU A 108 -1.15 2.31 13.00
C LEU A 108 -0.86 1.94 14.45
N GLU A 109 0.02 2.68 15.13
CA GLU A 109 0.34 2.47 16.54
C GLU A 109 -0.88 2.71 17.43
N ASP A 110 -1.61 3.81 17.22
CA ASP A 110 -2.84 4.15 17.94
C ASP A 110 -3.92 3.07 17.82
N ASN A 111 -3.89 2.28 16.74
CA ASN A 111 -4.90 1.27 16.42
C ASN A 111 -4.32 -0.15 16.41
N PHE A 112 -3.17 -0.40 17.06
CA PHE A 112 -2.43 -1.66 16.98
C PHE A 112 -3.29 -2.91 17.24
N GLU A 113 -4.19 -2.86 18.22
CA GLU A 113 -5.04 -3.98 18.63
C GLU A 113 -6.04 -4.42 17.55
N VAL A 114 -6.44 -3.52 16.64
CA VAL A 114 -7.37 -3.86 15.55
C VAL A 114 -6.67 -4.49 14.36
N LEU A 115 -5.34 -4.38 14.30
CA LEU A 115 -4.55 -4.87 13.18
C LEU A 115 -4.49 -6.42 13.19
N PRO A 116 -4.56 -7.09 12.02
CA PRO A 116 -4.28 -8.51 11.93
C PRO A 116 -2.88 -8.82 12.46
N THR A 117 -2.70 -9.98 13.09
CA THR A 117 -1.40 -10.42 13.67
C THR A 117 -0.24 -10.33 12.68
N ARG A 118 -0.49 -10.57 11.39
CA ARG A 118 0.53 -10.41 10.34
C ARG A 118 1.03 -8.97 10.24
N ILE A 119 0.11 -8.00 10.28
CA ILE A 119 0.43 -6.57 10.22
C ILE A 119 1.10 -6.13 11.52
N GLN A 120 0.61 -6.57 12.69
CA GLN A 120 1.26 -6.30 13.97
C GLN A 120 2.74 -6.72 14.00
N LYS A 121 3.08 -7.86 13.38
CA LYS A 121 4.47 -8.33 13.28
C LYS A 121 5.31 -7.59 12.25
N MET A 122 4.70 -7.09 11.18
CA MET A 122 5.37 -6.39 10.09
C MET A 122 5.61 -4.91 10.43
N MET A 123 4.66 -4.28 11.11
CA MET A 123 4.62 -2.84 11.40
C MET A 123 5.91 -2.31 12.05
N PRO A 124 6.50 -2.94 13.07
CA PRO A 124 7.72 -2.41 13.69
C PRO A 124 8.88 -2.24 12.71
N TYR A 125 9.05 -3.18 11.77
CA TYR A 125 10.09 -3.11 10.74
C TYR A 125 9.75 -2.07 9.67
N MET A 126 8.49 -1.99 9.26
CA MET A 126 8.01 -1.01 8.29
C MET A 126 8.24 0.43 8.77
N ILE A 127 7.98 0.70 10.05
CA ILE A 127 8.21 2.01 10.69
C ILE A 127 9.70 2.27 10.84
N ALA A 128 10.47 1.32 11.40
CA ALA A 128 11.90 1.49 11.65
C ALA A 128 12.71 1.80 10.39
N ASP A 129 12.40 1.14 9.27
CA ASP A 129 13.06 1.34 7.98
C ASP A 129 12.37 2.38 7.09
N ASN A 130 11.28 2.99 7.58
CA ASN A 130 10.44 3.95 6.87
C ASN A 130 10.12 3.57 5.41
N TRP A 131 9.49 2.41 5.23
CA TRP A 131 9.28 1.82 3.91
C TRP A 131 8.53 2.76 2.95
N LEU A 132 7.46 3.42 3.41
CA LEU A 132 6.64 4.29 2.57
C LEU A 132 7.42 5.51 2.04
N LEU A 133 8.24 6.12 2.89
CA LEU A 133 9.10 7.24 2.46
C LEU A 133 10.21 6.77 1.52
N SER A 134 10.74 5.56 1.76
CA SER A 134 11.83 4.98 0.96
C SER A 134 11.46 4.85 -0.53
N TYR A 135 10.16 4.67 -0.84
CA TYR A 135 9.66 4.60 -2.21
C TYR A 135 10.02 5.85 -3.04
N ALA A 136 10.28 7.01 -2.43
CA ALA A 136 10.67 8.21 -3.18
C ALA A 136 12.05 8.09 -3.87
N SER A 137 12.87 7.11 -3.49
CA SER A 137 14.24 6.91 -3.98
C SER A 137 14.40 5.61 -4.77
N ILE A 138 15.35 5.58 -5.69
CA ILE A 138 15.72 4.35 -6.42
C ILE A 138 16.34 3.32 -5.47
N ASP A 139 17.18 3.77 -4.54
CA ASP A 139 17.81 2.89 -3.56
C ASP A 139 16.76 2.23 -2.64
N GLY A 140 15.72 2.97 -2.26
CA GLY A 140 14.62 2.45 -1.45
C GLY A 140 13.83 1.35 -2.16
N ILE A 141 13.41 1.58 -3.42
CA ILE A 141 12.72 0.52 -4.17
C ILE A 141 13.63 -0.66 -4.52
N THR A 142 14.94 -0.45 -4.67
CA THR A 142 15.91 -1.53 -4.86
C THR A 142 15.89 -2.47 -3.66
N LYS A 143 15.97 -1.94 -2.43
CA LYS A 143 15.90 -2.76 -1.21
C LYS A 143 14.60 -3.55 -1.08
N VAL A 144 13.46 -2.92 -1.42
CA VAL A 144 12.15 -3.58 -1.38
C VAL A 144 12.09 -4.73 -2.39
N LEU A 145 12.61 -4.53 -3.60
CA LEU A 145 12.67 -5.56 -4.64
C LEU A 145 13.66 -6.69 -4.28
N GLU A 146 14.79 -6.39 -3.66
CA GLU A 146 15.76 -7.39 -3.21
C GLU A 146 15.21 -8.28 -2.09
N GLY A 147 14.35 -7.72 -1.22
CA GLY A 147 13.66 -8.48 -0.16
C GLY A 147 12.57 -9.44 -0.65
N MET A 148 12.30 -9.51 -1.97
CA MET A 148 11.31 -10.43 -2.55
C MET A 148 11.88 -11.82 -2.89
N ASN A 149 13.16 -12.10 -2.57
CA ASN A 149 13.84 -13.38 -2.77
C ASN A 149 13.83 -14.28 -1.53
#